data_AF-C7E918-F1
#
_entry.id   AF-C7E918-F1
#
_cell.length_a   1.000
_cell.length_b   1.000
_cell.length_c   1.000
_cell.angle_alpha   90.00
_cell.angle_beta   90.00
_cell.angle_gamma   90.00
#
_symmetry.space_group_name_H-M   'P 1'
#
loop_
_entity.id
_entity.type
_entity.pdbx_description
1 polymer ?
#
loop_
_entity_poly.entity_id
_entity_poly.type
_entity_poly.pdbx_seq_one_letter_code
_entity_poly.pdbx_strand_id
1 'polypeptide(L)'
;RGGPRGRGRGRGRGRGRGKEDQKEWVPVTKLGRLVREGKIDKLESIYLFSLPIKEFEIIDFFLGAALNDEVLKIMPVQKQTRAGQRTRFKAFVAIGDNNGHIG
;
A
#
# COMPACT_ATOMS: atom_id res chain seq x y z
N ARG A 1 -37.66 43.54 -8.18
CA ARG A 1 -36.98 42.45 -8.91
C ARG A 1 -35.55 42.40 -8.37
N GLY A 2 -35.24 41.71 -7.25
CA GLY A 2 -35.06 40.26 -7.12
C GLY A 2 -33.72 39.84 -7.73
N GLY A 3 -32.71 39.27 -7.09
CA GLY A 3 -32.40 38.83 -5.73
C GLY A 3 -30.90 38.46 -5.67
N PRO A 4 -30.31 38.12 -4.51
CA PRO A 4 -28.86 38.04 -4.33
C PRO A 4 -28.24 36.68 -4.71
N ARG A 5 -27.00 36.76 -5.23
CA ARG A 5 -25.91 35.76 -5.08
C ARG A 5 -26.29 34.28 -5.24
N GLY A 6 -26.24 33.80 -6.48
CA GLY A 6 -26.09 32.37 -6.77
C GLY A 6 -24.71 31.83 -6.36
N ARG A 7 -24.47 31.66 -5.06
CA ARG A 7 -23.34 30.86 -4.55
C ARG A 7 -23.75 29.39 -4.45
N GLY A 8 -24.13 28.82 -5.60
CA GLY A 8 -24.50 27.41 -5.74
C GLY A 8 -23.34 26.57 -6.25
N ARG A 9 -22.22 26.51 -5.51
CA ARG A 9 -21.23 25.44 -5.69
C ARG A 9 -20.96 24.74 -4.36
N GLY A 10 -22.05 24.26 -3.76
CA GLY A 10 -21.99 23.06 -2.93
C GLY A 10 -21.75 21.85 -3.82
N ARG A 11 -20.58 21.77 -4.48
CA ARG A 11 -20.08 20.46 -4.91
C ARG A 11 -19.74 19.77 -3.61
N GLY A 12 -20.66 18.92 -3.16
CA GLY A 12 -20.41 18.00 -2.06
C GLY A 12 -19.00 17.45 -2.23
N ARG A 13 -18.18 17.63 -1.21
CA ARG A 13 -16.91 16.92 -1.07
C ARG A 13 -17.25 15.44 -0.83
N GLY A 14 -17.82 14.81 -1.85
CA GLY A 14 -17.88 13.38 -1.99
C GLY A 14 -16.47 12.93 -2.32
N ARG A 15 -15.70 12.71 -1.26
CA ARG A 15 -14.55 11.81 -1.16
C ARG A 15 -14.16 11.79 0.31
N GLY A 16 -15.12 11.37 1.13
CA GLY A 16 -14.74 10.37 2.13
C GLY A 16 -14.10 9.26 1.31
N ARG A 17 -12.76 9.22 1.33
CA ARG A 17 -12.01 8.05 0.92
C ARG A 17 -12.51 7.00 1.89
N GLY A 18 -13.56 6.27 1.48
CA GLY A 18 -14.04 5.15 2.26
C GLY A 18 -12.80 4.37 2.63
N LYS A 19 -12.67 4.03 3.91
CA LYS A 19 -11.88 2.85 4.27
C LYS A 19 -12.32 1.81 3.25
N GLU A 20 -11.46 1.49 2.30
CA GLU A 20 -11.70 0.38 1.40
C GLU A 20 -11.90 -0.77 2.38
N ASP A 21 -13.14 -1.23 2.49
CA ASP A 21 -13.47 -2.43 3.24
C ASP A 21 -12.41 -3.44 2.84
N GLN A 22 -11.74 -4.04 3.84
CA GLN A 22 -10.64 -4.98 3.62
C GLN A 22 -11.09 -5.98 2.57
N LYS A 23 -10.67 -5.74 1.33
CA LYS A 23 -11.18 -6.48 0.20
C LYS A 23 -10.62 -7.87 0.36
N GLU A 24 -11.49 -8.86 0.34
CA GLU A 24 -11.07 -10.26 0.42
C GLU A 24 -10.00 -10.52 -0.64
N TRP A 25 -8.81 -10.93 -0.20
CA TRP A 25 -7.66 -11.10 -1.07
C TRP A 25 -7.90 -12.24 -2.07
N VAL A 26 -8.00 -11.92 -3.36
CA VAL A 26 -8.14 -12.89 -4.45
C VAL A 26 -6.77 -13.13 -5.10
N PRO A 27 -6.12 -14.29 -4.85
CA PRO A 27 -4.75 -14.50 -5.30
C PRO A 27 -4.65 -14.70 -6.80
N VAL A 28 -3.70 -13.99 -7.41
CA VAL A 28 -3.48 -14.03 -8.88
C VAL A 28 -2.33 -14.94 -9.27
N THR A 29 -1.33 -15.12 -8.40
CA THR A 29 -0.16 -15.98 -8.61
C THR A 29 -0.40 -17.41 -8.12
N LYS A 30 0.41 -18.35 -8.65
CA LYS A 30 0.42 -19.73 -8.16
C LYS A 30 0.75 -19.80 -6.68
N LEU A 31 1.72 -19.00 -6.24
CA LEU A 31 2.14 -18.94 -4.84
C LEU A 31 1.02 -18.40 -3.95
N GLY A 32 0.37 -17.30 -4.34
CA GLY A 32 -0.77 -16.75 -3.60
C GLY A 32 -1.92 -17.75 -3.43
N ARG A 33 -2.21 -18.56 -4.45
CA ARG A 33 -3.23 -19.63 -4.36
C ARG A 33 -2.82 -20.71 -3.37
N LEU A 34 -1.56 -21.17 -3.40
CA LEU A 34 -1.06 -22.18 -2.47
C LEU A 34 -1.06 -21.69 -1.02
N VAL A 35 -0.72 -20.42 -0.80
CA VAL A 35 -0.75 -19.78 0.53
C VAL A 35 -2.20 -19.66 1.02
N ARG A 36 -3.11 -19.13 0.19
CA ARG A 36 -4.53 -19.00 0.54
C ARG A 36 -5.22 -20.34 0.80
N GLU A 37 -4.83 -21.39 0.06
CA GLU A 37 -5.33 -22.76 0.26
C GLU A 37 -4.75 -23.45 1.51
N GLY A 38 -3.76 -22.85 2.19
CA GLY A 38 -3.12 -23.45 3.37
C GLY A 38 -2.19 -24.63 3.03
N LYS A 39 -1.62 -24.67 1.82
CA LYS A 39 -0.59 -25.65 1.45
C LYS A 39 0.83 -25.20 1.83
N ILE A 40 0.99 -23.90 2.06
CA ILE A 40 2.23 -23.29 2.53
C ILE A 40 1.91 -22.59 3.83
N ASP A 41 2.38 -23.19 4.94
CA ASP A 41 2.03 -22.73 6.29
C ASP A 41 3.04 -21.72 6.85
N LYS A 42 4.23 -21.64 6.23
CA LYS A 42 5.39 -20.93 6.75
C LYS A 42 6.05 -20.10 5.67
N LEU A 43 6.44 -18.89 6.03
CA LEU A 43 7.17 -17.97 5.15
C LEU A 43 8.57 -18.52 4.80
N GLU A 44 9.18 -19.25 5.73
CA GLU A 44 10.50 -19.88 5.58
C GLU A 44 10.52 -20.91 4.44
N SER A 45 9.40 -21.59 4.18
CA SER A 45 9.28 -22.51 3.04
C SER A 45 9.43 -21.78 1.71
N ILE A 46 8.93 -20.55 1.62
CA ILE A 46 9.05 -19.71 0.41
C ILE A 46 10.51 -19.30 0.19
N TYR A 47 11.20 -18.94 1.27
CA TYR A 47 12.63 -18.60 1.23
C TYR A 47 13.52 -19.79 0.88
N LEU A 48 13.24 -20.98 1.44
CA LEU A 48 13.99 -22.21 1.17
C LEU A 48 14.01 -22.55 -0.33
N PHE A 49 12.85 -22.42 -0.99
CA PHE A 49 12.73 -22.65 -2.44
C PHE A 49 12.98 -21.41 -3.29
N SER A 50 13.38 -20.29 -2.68
CA SER A 50 13.67 -19.01 -3.35
C SER A 50 12.56 -18.56 -4.31
N LEU A 51 11.30 -18.78 -3.92
CA LEU A 51 10.16 -18.43 -4.77
C LEU A 51 9.90 -16.91 -4.73
N PRO A 52 9.68 -16.26 -5.88
CA PRO A 52 9.48 -14.81 -5.92
C PRO A 52 8.09 -14.42 -5.40
N ILE A 53 8.07 -13.60 -4.36
CA ILE A 53 6.84 -12.99 -3.80
C ILE A 53 6.48 -11.76 -4.64
N LYS A 54 5.24 -11.71 -5.16
CA LYS A 54 4.74 -10.61 -6.00
C LYS A 54 3.43 -9.98 -5.51
N GLU A 55 2.78 -10.61 -4.53
CA GLU A 55 1.57 -10.13 -3.89
C GLU A 55 1.93 -9.82 -2.43
N PHE A 56 1.62 -8.61 -1.97
CA PHE A 56 1.98 -8.17 -0.61
C PHE A 56 1.08 -8.85 0.43
N GLU A 57 -0.13 -9.23 0.03
CA GLU A 57 -1.11 -9.91 0.86
C GLU A 57 -0.59 -11.27 1.38
N ILE A 58 0.38 -11.88 0.71
CA ILE A 58 1.09 -13.07 1.21
C ILE A 58 1.85 -12.76 2.49
N ILE A 59 2.55 -11.63 2.53
CA ILE A 59 3.33 -11.21 3.70
C ILE A 59 2.37 -10.79 4.82
N ASP A 60 1.29 -10.08 4.47
CA ASP A 60 0.24 -9.71 5.44
C ASP A 60 -0.42 -10.94 6.07
N PHE A 61 -0.64 -12.01 5.31
CA PHE A 61 -1.18 -13.27 5.82
C PHE A 61 -0.29 -13.93 6.87
N PHE A 62 1.04 -13.90 6.68
CA PHE A 62 1.99 -14.54 7.61
C PHE A 62 2.40 -13.64 8.78
N LEU A 63 2.69 -12.37 8.53
CA LEU A 63 3.34 -11.46 9.48
C LEU A 63 2.51 -10.20 9.79
N GLY A 64 1.35 -10.00 9.18
CA GLY A 64 0.65 -8.72 9.19
C GLY A 64 0.33 -8.15 10.58
N ALA A 65 0.14 -8.99 11.59
CA ALA A 65 -0.11 -8.53 12.97
C ALA A 65 1.15 -8.13 13.74
N ALA A 66 2.32 -8.64 13.35
CA ALA A 66 3.60 -8.41 14.04
C ALA A 66 4.47 -7.35 13.34
N LEU A 67 4.12 -6.99 12.11
CA LEU A 67 4.86 -6.06 11.28
C LEU A 67 4.73 -4.62 11.81
N ASN A 68 5.86 -3.94 11.99
CA ASN A 68 5.93 -2.51 12.29
C ASN A 68 6.51 -1.76 11.10
N ASP A 69 5.98 -0.58 10.79
CA ASP A 69 6.48 0.32 9.76
C ASP A 69 7.10 1.60 10.36
N GLU A 70 8.31 1.93 9.94
CA GLU A 70 9.01 3.16 10.33
C GLU A 70 9.39 4.00 9.10
N VAL A 71 8.91 5.25 9.07
CA VAL A 71 9.24 6.20 7.99
C VAL A 71 10.55 6.91 8.34
N LEU A 72 11.64 6.47 7.70
CA LEU A 72 12.98 7.02 7.95
C LEU A 72 13.15 8.44 7.42
N LYS A 73 12.73 8.69 6.17
CA LYS A 73 12.94 9.99 5.52
C LYS A 73 11.92 10.24 4.43
N ILE A 74 11.43 11.48 4.37
CA ILE A 74 10.66 12.00 3.24
C ILE A 74 11.46 13.15 2.64
N MET A 75 11.76 13.09 1.34
CA MET A 75 12.43 14.18 0.63
C MET A 75 11.66 14.58 -0.64
N PRO A 76 11.54 15.89 -0.94
CA PRO A 76 10.99 16.35 -2.20
C PRO A 76 12.02 16.16 -3.32
N VAL A 77 11.62 15.53 -4.42
CA VAL A 77 12.37 15.41 -5.67
C VAL A 77 11.66 16.19 -6.76
N GLN A 78 12.42 16.93 -7.56
CA GLN A 78 11.86 17.88 -8.52
C GLN A 78 12.34 17.55 -9.93
N LYS A 79 11.42 17.53 -10.90
CA LYS A 79 11.71 17.42 -12.33
C LYS A 79 11.38 18.75 -13.01
N GLN A 80 12.37 19.37 -13.64
CA GLN A 80 12.15 20.56 -14.46
C GLN A 80 11.33 20.17 -15.71
N THR A 81 10.30 20.95 -16.03
CA THR A 81 9.50 20.83 -17.26
C THR A 81 9.38 22.17 -17.95
N ARG A 82 8.85 22.19 -19.18
CA ARG A 82 8.64 23.43 -19.96
C ARG A 82 7.68 24.41 -19.27
N ALA A 83 6.75 23.90 -18.46
CA ALA A 83 5.77 24.69 -17.72
C ALA A 83 6.12 24.81 -16.22
N GLY A 84 7.41 24.81 -15.88
CA GLY A 84 7.90 24.96 -14.50
C GLY A 84 8.35 23.64 -13.85
N GLN A 85 8.47 23.64 -12.53
CA GLN A 85 8.96 22.48 -11.76
C GLN A 85 7.81 21.55 -11.34
N ARG A 86 7.96 20.25 -11.62
CA ARG A 86 7.07 19.21 -11.10
C ARG A 86 7.71 18.53 -9.91
N THR A 87 7.12 18.67 -8.72
CA THR A 87 7.61 18.05 -7.49
C THR A 87 6.91 16.72 -7.20
N ARG A 88 7.65 15.76 -6.63
CA ARG A 88 7.18 14.48 -6.09
C ARG A 88 7.86 14.27 -4.75
N PHE A 89 7.30 13.44 -3.89
CA PHE A 89 7.99 13.01 -2.67
C PHE A 89 8.58 11.63 -2.89
N LYS A 90 9.81 11.44 -2.39
CA LYS A 90 10.41 10.13 -2.19
C LYS A 90 10.35 9.83 -0.70
N ALA A 91 9.67 8.75 -0.34
CA ALA A 91 9.63 8.23 1.01
C ALA A 91 10.53 7.00 1.11
N PHE A 92 11.25 6.91 2.22
CA PHE A 92 12.00 5.73 2.63
C PHE A 92 11.29 5.17 3.86
N VAL A 93 10.88 3.91 3.77
CA VAL A 93 10.17 3.20 4.83
C VAL A 93 10.95 1.92 5.08
N ALA A 94 11.21 1.62 6.35
CA ALA A 94 11.70 0.34 6.80
C ALA A 94 10.54 -0.40 7.47
N ILE A 95 10.44 -1.69 7.20
CA ILE A 95 9.36 -2.53 7.71
C ILE A 95 9.98 -3.79 8.33
N GLY A 96 9.48 -4.23 9.49
CA GLY A 96 9.99 -5.46 10.11
C GLY A 96 9.21 -5.92 11.34
N ASP A 97 9.44 -7.17 11.74
CA ASP A 97 8.81 -7.83 12.89
C ASP A 97 9.71 -7.92 14.13
N ASN A 98 10.91 -7.34 14.06
CA ASN A 98 11.99 -7.44 15.07
C ASN A 98 12.38 -8.90 15.42
N ASN A 99 11.99 -9.87 14.59
CA ASN A 99 12.21 -11.30 14.80
C ASN A 99 12.83 -11.96 13.56
N GLY A 100 13.74 -11.25 12.89
CA GLY A 100 14.51 -11.77 11.76
C GLY A 100 13.96 -11.45 10.38
N HIS A 101 12.82 -10.77 10.26
CA HIS A 101 12.26 -10.33 8.97
C HIS A 101 12.29 -8.80 8.86
N ILE A 102 12.97 -8.27 7.83
CA ILE A 102 13.12 -6.83 7.55
C ILE A 102 13.03 -6.59 6.04
N GLY A 103 12.41 -5.47 5.63
CA GLY A 103 12.29 -5.02 4.24
C GLY A 103 12.22 -3.51 4.07
#